data_AF-A0A6C1KNE9-F1
#
_entry.id   AF-A0A6C1KNE9-F1
#
_cell.length_a   1.000
_cell.length_b   1.000
_cell.length_c   1.000
_cell.angle_alpha   90.00
_cell.angle_beta   90.00
_cell.angle_gamma   90.00
#
_symmetry.space_group_name_H-M   'P 1'
#
loop_
_entity.id
_entity.type
_entity.pdbx_description
1 polymer ?
#
loop_
_entity_poly.entity_id
_entity_poly.type
_entity_poly.pdbx_seq_one_letter_code
_entity_poly.pdbx_strand_id
1 'polypeptide(L)' 'MAFAPGDIVQLKSGSPALTVVTASETEVSVVWYAEEDDAFRTHTLPVIALEKLEVADFEDEDEEEAEEDEDED' A
#
# COMPACT_ATOMS: atom_id res chain seq x y z
N MET A 1 1.20 13.44 -14.35
CA MET A 1 1.80 13.25 -13.01
C MET A 1 1.61 11.79 -12.64
N ALA A 2 2.68 11.09 -12.28
CA ALA A 2 2.64 9.63 -12.10
C ALA A 2 1.92 9.18 -10.82
N PHE A 3 1.86 10.04 -9.80
CA PHE A 3 1.23 9.76 -8.51
C PHE A 3 0.41 10.95 -8.03
N ALA A 4 -0.63 10.67 -7.25
CA ALA A 4 -1.51 11.66 -6.62
C ALA A 4 -1.54 11.48 -5.09
N PRO A 5 -1.86 12.54 -4.32
CA PRO A 5 -2.11 12.39 -2.89
C PRO A 5 -3.17 11.32 -2.60
N GLY A 6 -2.87 10.44 -1.64
CA GLY A 6 -3.71 9.29 -1.29
C GLY A 6 -3.37 8.00 -2.04
N ASP A 7 -2.54 8.05 -3.09
CA ASP A 7 -2.04 6.83 -3.73
C ASP A 7 -1.20 6.01 -2.75
N ILE A 8 -1.32 4.68 -2.85
CA ILE A 8 -0.46 3.74 -2.13
C ILE A 8 0.68 3.36 -3.05
N VAL A 9 1.91 3.48 -2.55
CA VAL A 9 3.13 3.20 -3.30
C VAL A 9 4.11 2.39 -2.49
N GLN A 10 5.04 1.73 -3.17
CA GLN A 10 6.14 0.99 -2.57
C GLN A 10 7.45 1.33 -3.28
N LEU A 11 8.57 1.27 -2.57
CA LEU A 11 9.86 1.20 -3.24
C LEU A 11 9.95 -0.11 -4.03
N LYS A 12 10.47 -0.04 -5.26
CA LYS A 12 10.75 -1.22 -6.11
C LYS A 12 11.68 -2.26 -5.47
N SER A 13 12.34 -1.92 -4.37
CA SER A 13 13.16 -2.83 -3.57
C SER A 13 12.37 -3.58 -2.47
N GLY A 14 11.07 -3.31 -2.32
CA GLY A 14 10.19 -3.94 -1.33
C GLY A 14 10.14 -3.24 0.04
N SER A 15 9.87 -1.93 0.08
CA SER A 15 9.57 -1.23 1.35
C SER A 15 8.21 -1.66 1.92
N PRO A 16 7.83 -1.24 3.14
CA PRO A 16 6.41 -1.21 3.51
C PRO A 16 5.59 -0.36 2.52
N ALA A 17 4.27 -0.53 2.55
CA ALA A 17 3.35 0.33 1.81
C ALA A 17 3.40 1.77 2.36
N LEU A 18 3.47 2.74 1.45
CA LEU A 18 3.65 4.16 1.75
C LEU A 18 2.47 4.93 1.16
N THR A 19 1.94 5.90 1.90
CA THR A 19 0.87 6.79 1.41
C THR A 19 1.47 8.07 0.84
N VAL A 20 1.08 8.44 -0.38
CA VAL A 20 1.51 9.69 -1.02
C VAL A 20 0.82 10.89 -0.37
N VAL A 21 1.61 11.86 0.09
CA VAL A 21 1.11 13.14 0.65
C VAL A 21 1.13 14.23 -0.40
N THR A 22 2.24 14.34 -1.15
CA THR A 22 2.40 15.28 -2.27
C THR A 22 3.28 14.68 -3.35
N ALA A 23 3.01 15.00 -4.61
CA ALA A 23 3.81 14.53 -5.74
C ALA A 23 4.19 15.69 -6.67
N SER A 24 5.42 15.63 -7.17
CA SER A 24 5.95 16.47 -8.24
C SER A 24 6.39 15.58 -9.41
N GLU A 25 7.06 16.15 -10.42
CA GLU A 25 7.54 15.37 -11.58
C GLU A 25 8.71 14.44 -11.23
N THR A 26 9.53 14.79 -10.23
CA THR A 26 10.76 14.06 -9.89
C THR A 26 10.73 13.42 -8.51
N GLU A 27 9.94 13.98 -7.59
CA GLU A 27 9.92 13.60 -6.18
C GLU A 27 8.48 13.43 -5.66
N VAL A 28 8.34 12.52 -4.69
CA VAL A 28 7.10 12.22 -3.99
C VAL A 28 7.38 12.22 -2.49
N SER A 29 6.60 12.98 -1.73
CA SER A 29 6.62 12.91 -0.27
C SER A 29 5.58 11.89 0.18
N VAL A 30 6.02 10.97 1.02
CA VAL A 30 5.22 9.85 1.52
C VAL A 30 5.19 9.82 3.03
N VAL A 31 4.17 9.19 3.58
CA VAL A 31 4.01 8.88 5.01
C VAL A 31 3.70 7.41 5.18
N TRP A 32 4.21 6.81 6.24
CA TRP A 32 3.85 5.45 6.67
C TRP A 32 3.92 5.35 8.19
N TYR A 33 3.22 4.36 8.75
CA TYR A 33 3.38 4.01 10.15
C TYR A 33 4.57 3.07 10.31
N ALA A 34 5.60 3.50 11.04
CA ALA A 34 6.73 2.65 11.36
C ALA A 34 6.46 1.94 12.69
N GLU A 35 6.04 0.67 12.62
CA GLU A 35 5.69 -0.13 13.80
C GLU A 35 6.85 -0.24 14.80
N GLU A 36 8.09 -0.31 14.32
CA GLU A 36 9.29 -0.37 15.18
C GLU A 36 9.45 0.87 16.07
N ASP A 37 8.93 2.01 15.63
CA ASP A 37 9.02 3.30 16.32
C ASP A 37 7.69 3.75 16.97
N ASP A 38 6.60 3.00 16.75
CA ASP A 38 5.23 3.36 17.13
C ASP A 38 4.85 4.79 16.69
N ALA A 39 5.24 5.17 15.47
CA ALA A 39 5.13 6.55 14.99
C ALA A 39 4.94 6.66 13.48
N PHE A 40 4.30 7.76 13.06
CA PHE A 40 4.28 8.14 11.64
C PHE A 40 5.64 8.69 11.22
N ARG A 41 6.20 8.10 10.16
CA ARG A 41 7.43 8.55 9.50
C ARG A 41 7.09 9.14 8.15
N THR A 42 7.90 10.10 7.71
CA THR A 42 7.75 10.75 6.41
C THR A 42 9.09 10.79 5.68
N HIS A 43 9.07 10.63 4.36
CA HIS A 43 10.26 10.79 3.54
C HIS A 43 9.94 11.31 2.14
N THR A 44 10.93 11.90 1.48
CA THR A 44 10.81 12.34 0.08
C THR A 44 11.64 11.40 -0.78
N LEU A 45 11.00 10.76 -1.75
CA LEU A 45 11.58 9.72 -2.58
C LEU A 45 11.49 10.10 -4.05
N PRO A 46 12.47 9.69 -4.88
CA PRO A 46 12.41 9.95 -6.31
C PRO A 46 11.32 9.09 -6.98
N VAL A 47 10.54 9.69 -7.88
CA VAL A 47 9.42 9.04 -8.61
C VAL A 47 9.85 7.73 -9.26
N ILE A 48 11.06 7.68 -9.82
CA ILE A 48 11.58 6.51 -10.53
C ILE A 48 11.79 5.27 -9.64
N ALA A 49 11.91 5.47 -8.32
CA ALA A 49 12.12 4.39 -7.36
C ALA A 49 10.82 3.77 -6.84
N LEU A 50 9.67 4.36 -7.17
CA LEU A 50 8.36 3.95 -6.66
C LEU A 50 7.56 3.17 -7.71
N GLU A 51 6.71 2.28 -7.22
CA GLU A 51 5.61 1.67 -7.96
C GLU A 51 4.29 1.89 -7.23
N LYS A 52 3.19 2.00 -7.98
CA LYS A 52 1.85 2.16 -7.42
C LYS A 52 1.29 0.79 -7.09
N LEU A 53 0.71 0.65 -5.91
CA LEU A 53 -0.06 -0.53 -5.52
C LEU A 53 -1.55 -0.25 -5.73
N GLU A 54 -2.29 -1.25 -6.20
CA GLU A 54 -3.74 -1.22 -6.29
C GLU A 54 -4.35 -1.74 -4.98
N VAL A 55 -5.59 -1.35 -4.70
CA VAL A 55 -6.27 -1.79 -3.46
C VAL A 55 -6.41 -3.32 -3.43
N ALA A 56 -6.59 -3.94 -4.59
CA ALA A 56 -6.62 -5.39 -4.75
C ALA A 56 -5.32 -6.10 -4.32
N ASP A 57 -4.18 -5.40 -4.24
CA ASP A 57 -2.91 -5.96 -3.73
C ASP A 57 -2.93 -6.14 -2.19
N PHE A 58 -3.96 -5.63 -1.51
CA PHE A 58 -4.12 -5.68 -0.06
C PHE A 58 -5.36 -6.44 0.39
N GLU A 59 -6.21 -6.87 -0.53
CA GLU A 59 -7.35 -7.74 -0.24
C GLU A 59 -6.81 -9.17 -0.14
N ASP A 60 -6.51 -9.61 1.08
CA ASP A 60 -6.26 -11.02 1.38
C ASP A 60 -7.44 -11.87 0.85
N GLU A 61 -7.14 -12.99 0.19
CA GLU A 61 -8.09 -14.00 -0.32
C GLU A 61 -8.84 -14.73 0.83
N ASP A 62 -9.51 -14.01 1.72
CA ASP A 62 -10.32 -14.55 2.81
C ASP A 62 -11.83 -14.43 2.49
N GLU A 63 -12.26 -14.92 1.32
CA GLU A 63 -13.68 -15.18 1.01
C GLU A 63 -13.87 -16.59 0.40
N GLU A 64 -13.56 -17.64 1.16
CA GLU A 64 -14.20 -18.97 1.00
C GLU A 64 -14.63 -19.52 2.37
N GLU A 65 -15.56 -18.84 3.03
CA GLU A 65 -16.44 -19.47 4.02
C GLU A 65 -17.84 -19.59 3.41
N ALA A 66 -18.07 -20.69 2.70
CA ALA A 66 -19.40 -21.18 2.38
C ALA A 66 -19.54 -22.58 2.97
N GLU A 67 -19.96 -22.63 4.23
CA GLU A 67 -20.53 -23.82 4.84
C GLU A 67 -21.82 -24.18 4.08
N GLU A 68 -21.80 -25.26 3.32
CA GLU A 68 -23.02 -26.02 3.00
C GLU A 68 -23.07 -27.23 3.94
N ASP A 69 -23.68 -26.97 5.10
CA ASP A 69 -24.24 -27.97 5.99
C ASP A 69 -25.55 -28.53 5.40
N GLU A 70 -25.87 -29.76 5.79
CA GLU A 70 -27.15 -30.50 5.60
C GLU A 70 -27.40 -31.21 4.26
N ASP A 71 -27.24 -32.55 4.25
CA ASP A 71 -28.39 -33.45 4.07
C ASP A 71 -28.10 -34.89 4.52
N GLU A 72 -29.05 -35.42 5.30
CA GLU A 72 -29.12 -36.70 6.03
C GLU A 72 -29.09 -37.97 5.13
N ASP A 73 -28.34 -39.02 5.54
CA ASP A 73 -28.73 -40.45 5.44
C ASP A 73 -27.88 -41.37 6.35
#